data_AF-A0A965VN40-F1
#
_entry.id   AF-A0A965VN40-F1
#
_cell.length_a   1.000
_cell.length_b   1.000
_cell.length_c   1.000
_cell.angle_alpha   90.00
_cell.angle_beta   90.00
_cell.angle_gamma   90.00
#
_symmetry.space_group_name_H-M   'P 1'
#
loop_
_entity.id
_entity.type
_entity.pdbx_description
1 polymer ?
#
loop_
_entity_poly.entity_id
_entity_poly.type
_entity_poly.pdbx_seq_one_letter_code
_entity_poly.pdbx_strand_id
1 'polypeptide(L)' 'VIWLDESVEILVKRLMEEKAHRPLIANLSDKDLTKFIQDKLVERHSFYSQADFRLSSDQINDAKLKQIIQQHA' A
#
# COMPACT_ATOMS: atom_id res chain seq x y z
N VAL A 1 -3.88 -12.09 9.20
CA VAL A 1 -3.70 -11.28 7.97
C VAL A 1 -3.16 -9.90 8.36
N ILE A 2 -2.23 -9.33 7.58
CA ILE A 2 -1.62 -8.02 7.87
C ILE A 2 -1.89 -7.06 6.70
N TRP A 3 -2.42 -5.88 6.99
CA TRP A 3 -2.55 -4.76 6.05
C TRP A 3 -1.38 -3.79 6.23
N LEU A 4 -0.60 -3.60 5.16
CA LEU A 4 0.42 -2.55 5.07
C LEU A 4 -0.22 -1.28 4.52
N ASP A 5 -0.59 -0.39 5.43
CA ASP A 5 -1.31 0.84 5.15
C ASP A 5 -0.33 2.02 5.00
N GLU A 6 0.28 2.08 3.82
CA GLU A 6 1.21 3.14 3.47
C GLU A 6 0.45 4.37 2.92
N SER A 7 1.02 5.56 3.11
CA SER A 7 0.41 6.79 2.58
C SER A 7 0.34 6.80 1.05
N VAL A 8 -0.69 7.45 0.51
CA VAL A 8 -0.87 7.64 -0.95
C VAL A 8 0.39 8.24 -1.58
N GLU A 9 0.98 9.24 -0.92
CA GLU A 9 2.19 9.92 -1.42
C GLU A 9 3.35 8.94 -1.62
N ILE A 10 3.61 8.09 -0.63
CA ILE A 10 4.69 7.10 -0.71
C ILE A 10 4.38 6.01 -1.73
N LEU A 11 3.12 5.56 -1.79
CA LEU A 11 2.69 4.58 -2.80
C LEU A 11 2.88 5.14 -4.22
N VAL A 12 2.46 6.37 -4.48
CA VAL A 12 2.62 7.03 -5.77
C VAL A 12 4.10 7.18 -6.10
N LYS A 13 4.93 7.65 -5.15
CA LYS A 13 6.39 7.75 -5.32
C LYS A 13 7.02 6.43 -5.77
N ARG A 14 6.77 5.35 -5.04
CA ARG A 14 7.32 4.01 -5.37
C ARG A 14 6.80 3.51 -6.72
N LEU A 15 5.55 3.81 -7.06
CA LEU A 15 4.95 3.39 -8.32
C LEU A 15 5.49 4.16 -9.52
N MET A 16 5.82 5.45 -9.36
CA MET A 16 6.39 6.25 -10.45
C MET A 16 7.70 5.66 -10.97
N GLU A 17 8.55 5.16 -10.08
CA GLU A 17 9.83 4.54 -10.43
C GLU A 17 9.66 3.29 -11.33
N GLU A 18 8.58 2.53 -11.12
CA GLU A 18 8.33 1.25 -11.79
C GLU A 18 7.16 1.28 -12.80
N LYS A 19 6.61 2.47 -13.06
CA LYS A 19 5.35 2.66 -13.79
C LYS A 19 5.43 2.14 -15.22
N ALA A 20 6.57 2.33 -15.90
CA ALA A 20 6.78 1.87 -17.27
C ALA A 20 6.64 0.34 -17.42
N HIS A 21 6.95 -0.42 -16.36
CA HIS A 21 6.84 -1.87 -16.35
C HIS A 21 5.45 -2.38 -15.96
N ARG A 22 4.51 -1.49 -15.65
CA ARG A 22 3.17 -1.83 -15.15
C ARG A 22 2.10 -1.38 -16.16
N PRO A 23 1.62 -2.27 -17.04
CA PRO A 23 0.71 -1.91 -18.13
C PRO A 23 -0.52 -1.10 -17.71
N LEU A 24 -1.08 -1.38 -16.52
CA LEU A 24 -2.27 -0.70 -16.00
C LEU A 24 -2.05 0.77 -15.64
N ILE A 25 -0.81 1.17 -15.33
CA ILE A 25 -0.49 2.54 -14.92
C ILE A 25 0.54 3.22 -15.82
N ALA A 26 1.11 2.50 -16.79
CA ALA A 26 2.20 2.96 -17.65
C ALA A 26 1.93 4.32 -18.32
N ASN A 27 0.68 4.55 -18.75
CA ASN A 27 0.29 5.73 -19.52
C ASN A 27 -0.44 6.80 -18.70
N LEU A 28 -0.58 6.63 -17.39
CA LEU A 28 -1.22 7.65 -16.54
C LEU A 28 -0.32 8.89 -16.43
N SER A 29 -0.85 10.08 -16.20
CA SER A 29 -0.03 11.20 -15.68
C SER A 29 0.26 10.99 -14.18
N ASP A 30 1.12 11.80 -13.57
CA ASP A 30 1.36 11.71 -12.12
C ASP A 30 0.11 12.06 -11.31
N LYS A 31 -0.68 13.02 -11.82
CA LYS A 31 -2.00 13.37 -11.28
C LYS A 31 -2.98 12.22 -11.40
N ASP A 32 -3.02 11.56 -12.57
CA ASP A 32 -3.94 10.44 -12.79
C ASP A 32 -3.53 9.20 -12.01
N LEU A 33 -2.22 8.96 -11.84
CA LEU A 33 -1.71 7.90 -10.97
C LEU A 33 -2.13 8.14 -9.52
N THR A 34 -1.98 9.38 -9.03
CA THR A 34 -2.41 9.76 -7.68
C THR A 34 -3.89 9.48 -7.49
N LYS A 35 -4.73 9.94 -8.43
CA LYS A 35 -6.17 9.69 -8.40
C LYS A 35 -6.49 8.20 -8.45
N PHE A 36 -5.84 7.46 -9.35
CA PHE A 36 -6.01 6.02 -9.49
C PHE A 36 -5.74 5.28 -8.17
N ILE A 37 -4.65 5.62 -7.47
CA ILE A 37 -4.32 5.01 -6.18
C ILE A 37 -5.33 5.38 -5.09
N GLN A 38 -5.76 6.64 -5.02
CA GLN A 38 -6.82 7.06 -4.09
C GLN A 38 -8.12 6.29 -4.31
N ASP A 39 -8.60 6.23 -5.56
CA ASP A 39 -9.83 5.54 -5.92
C ASP A 39 -9.73 4.04 -5.56
N LYS A 40 -8.58 3.40 -5.83
CA LYS A 40 -8.35 1.99 -5.46
C LYS A 40 -8.25 1.74 -3.97
N LEU A 41 -7.71 2.67 -3.17
CA LEU A 41 -7.71 2.52 -1.72
C LEU A 41 -9.13 2.64 -1.16
N VAL A 42 -9.94 3.55 -1.69
CA VAL A 42 -11.36 3.68 -1.30
C VAL A 42 -12.14 2.40 -1.63
N GLU A 43 -12.03 1.90 -2.86
CA GLU A 43 -12.68 0.64 -3.29
C GLU A 43 -12.30 -0.55 -2.39
N ARG A 44 -11.03 -0.60 -1.94
CA ARG A 44 -10.49 -1.74 -1.20
C ARG A 44 -10.55 -1.58 0.32
N HIS A 45 -10.91 -0.41 0.82
CA HIS A 45 -10.88 -0.12 2.24
C HIS A 45 -11.71 -1.12 3.05
N SER A 46 -12.92 -1.45 2.59
CA SER A 46 -13.82 -2.40 3.27
C SER A 46 -13.24 -3.82 3.40
N PHE A 47 -12.29 -4.19 2.54
CA PHE A 47 -11.59 -5.48 2.58
C PHE A 47 -10.32 -5.39 3.43
N TYR A 48 -9.50 -4.35 3.21
CA TYR A 48 -8.26 -4.14 3.95
C TYR A 48 -8.50 -3.93 5.45
N SER A 49 -9.60 -3.27 5.81
CA SER A 49 -9.98 -3.04 7.20
C SER A 49 -10.36 -4.30 7.97
N GLN A 50 -10.47 -5.46 7.31
CA GLN A 50 -10.75 -6.75 7.95
C GLN A 50 -9.48 -7.46 8.41
N ALA A 51 -8.29 -6.95 8.10
CA ALA A 51 -7.04 -7.57 8.52
C ALA A 51 -6.88 -7.53 10.05
N ASP A 52 -6.38 -8.62 10.63
CA ASP A 52 -6.11 -8.73 12.07
C ASP A 52 -5.10 -7.68 12.57
N PHE A 53 -4.19 -7.27 11.69
CA PHE A 53 -3.18 -6.26 11.98
C PHE A 53 -3.15 -5.21 10.87
N ARG A 54 -3.06 -3.94 11.26
CA ARG A 54 -2.79 -2.80 10.37
C ARG A 54 -1.47 -2.17 10.79
N LEU A 55 -0.56 -2.02 9.84
CA LEU A 55 0.71 -1.33 10.01
C LEU A 55 0.70 -0.07 9.15
N SER A 56 0.75 1.10 9.78
CA SER A 56 0.85 2.37 9.07
C SER A 56 2.29 2.81 8.91
N SER A 57 2.68 3.28 7.72
CA SER A 57 3.96 3.95 7.42
C SER A 57 5.17 3.56 8.29
N ASP A 58 5.43 4.29 9.38
CA ASP A 58 6.59 4.08 10.28
C ASP A 58 6.63 2.69 10.91
N GLN A 59 5.47 2.04 11.06
CA GLN A 59 5.32 0.69 11.58
C GLN A 59 5.62 -0.39 10.53
N ILE A 60 5.70 -0.04 9.24
CA ILE A 60 6.04 -0.97 8.17
C ILE A 60 7.56 -1.17 8.19
N ASN A 61 8.02 -1.98 9.13
CA ASN A 61 9.43 -2.32 9.29
C ASN A 61 9.63 -3.76 9.77
N ASP A 62 10.84 -4.27 9.56
CA ASP A 62 11.21 -5.65 9.88
C ASP A 62 10.98 -6.00 11.35
N ALA A 63 11.28 -5.08 12.26
CA ALA A 63 11.13 -5.33 13.69
C ALA A 63 9.65 -5.59 14.05
N LYS A 64 8.75 -4.76 13.53
CA LYS A 64 7.32 -4.89 13.79
C LYS A 64 6.71 -6.13 13.13
N LEU A 65 7.12 -6.42 11.90
CA LEU A 65 6.69 -7.63 11.19
C LEU A 65 7.14 -8.90 11.91
N LYS A 66 8.40 -8.97 12.34
CA LYS A 66 8.93 -10.09 13.12
C LYS A 66 8.17 -10.27 14.44
N GLN A 67 7.86 -9.18 15.14
CA GLN A 67 7.08 -9.23 16.36
C GLN A 67 5.70 -9.89 16.12
N ILE A 68 4.98 -9.46 15.09
CA ILE A 68 3.65 -10.02 14.77
C ILE A 68 3.76 -11.50 14.41
N ILE A 69 4.75 -11.88 13.59
CA ILE A 69 4.94 -13.29 13.19
C ILE A 69 5.27 -14.16 14.40
N GLN A 70 6.16 -13.71 15.31
CA GLN A 70 6.56 -14.49 16.49
C GLN A 70 5.45 -14.67 17.52
N GLN A 71 4.52 -13.71 17.63
CA GLN A 71 3.41 -13.77 18.59
C GLN A 71 2.25 -14.67 18.12
N HIS A 72 2.23 -15.04 16.84
CA HIS A 72 1.09 -15.70 16.19
C HIS A 72 1.49 -16.88 15.28
N ALA A 73 2.74 -17.36 15.39
CA ALA A 73 3.22 -18.62 14.82
C ALA A 73 3.30 -19.69 15.91
#